data_AF-A0A7S0TJY1-F1
#
_entry.id   AF-A0A7S0TJY1-F1
#
_cell.length_a   1.000
_cell.length_b   1.000
_cell.length_c   1.000
_cell.angle_alpha   90.00
_cell.angle_beta   90.00
_cell.angle_gamma   90.00
#
_symmetry.space_group_name_H-M   'P 1'
#
loop_
_entity.id
_entity.type
_entity.pdbx_description
1 polymer ?
#
loop_
_entity_poly.entity_id
_entity_poly.type
_entity_poly.pdbx_seq_one_letter_code
_entity_poly.pdbx_strand_id
1 'polypeptide(L)'
;GSWRGPGESSKPAKTGQQQMDRWSQIMLNLVRYPSHRLKELAFKGLIRNCRGQSHFMLAAFGLQLIYSPKLAGIYADVYNEVAVMRNSIKYIVGGQDCNDQGEAHGTWMKVLAKWSRLCTVTLDCAREDVCEVQNMLSNLDAIDVVTSILRLPMMRLCNQGPGSLDVPADDAQSRLFNAVYIFLARVCDRHKEIQGKLLPWLDLFCSHLGIEGVNVEDALAALVRDNESLVNMQGKRWIRMFFEDIMAQYRLQRAEWLDNLHAVIRVGKKAIVEHQALTMVLFRRYESIASKFMKSDADWDTRIEIMQGVEEDMELHMEEVAMLEYSLAVIRLLSVCCEGKNPAAEVYAARYLSLKDTIKGIVQLEVFSNGEVAEGVEVAMSCRVKGVYI
;
A
#
# COMPACT_ATOMS: atom_id res chain seq x y z
N GLY A 1 21.45 9.47 -83.70
CA GLY A 1 20.61 10.67 -83.73
C GLY A 1 20.71 11.36 -82.38
N SER A 2 21.23 12.57 -82.35
CA SER A 2 21.44 13.39 -81.16
C SER A 2 20.12 13.82 -80.52
N TRP A 3 19.99 13.68 -79.20
CA TRP A 3 19.05 14.45 -78.39
C TRP A 3 19.82 15.12 -77.26
N ARG A 4 19.92 16.45 -77.34
CA ARG A 4 20.41 17.33 -76.28
C ARG A 4 19.28 17.50 -75.26
N GLY A 5 19.52 17.12 -74.01
CA GLY A 5 18.75 17.58 -72.85
C GLY A 5 19.52 18.72 -72.16
N PRO A 6 18.89 19.87 -71.84
CA PRO A 6 19.61 21.06 -71.45
C PRO A 6 19.87 21.12 -69.93
N GLY A 7 21.13 21.42 -69.60
CA GLY A 7 21.49 22.50 -68.66
C GLY A 7 21.15 22.28 -67.20
N GLU A 8 22.11 21.72 -66.47
CA GLU A 8 22.30 21.99 -65.05
C GLU A 8 22.32 23.51 -64.80
N SER A 9 21.31 24.01 -64.12
CA SER A 9 21.42 25.25 -63.35
C SER A 9 21.20 24.90 -61.89
N SER A 10 22.30 24.57 -61.23
CA SER A 10 22.44 24.50 -59.78
C SER A 10 21.97 25.82 -59.16
N LYS A 11 20.73 25.86 -58.67
CA LYS A 11 20.30 26.91 -57.74
C LYS A 11 21.07 26.70 -56.43
N PRO A 12 21.75 27.73 -55.89
CA PRO A 12 22.39 27.59 -54.59
C PRO A 12 21.30 27.32 -53.55
N ALA A 13 21.48 26.23 -52.79
CA ALA A 13 20.71 25.93 -51.61
C ALA A 13 20.68 27.18 -50.73
N LYS A 14 19.48 27.75 -50.52
CA LYS A 14 19.28 28.82 -49.55
C LYS A 14 19.78 28.32 -48.20
N THR A 15 20.91 28.86 -47.79
CA THR A 15 21.47 28.76 -46.45
C THR A 15 20.39 29.05 -45.41
N GLY A 16 19.93 27.99 -44.73
CA GLY A 16 19.84 27.91 -43.28
C GLY A 16 19.19 29.04 -42.48
N GLN A 17 18.33 29.87 -43.05
CA GLN A 17 17.41 30.67 -42.23
C GLN A 17 16.26 29.74 -41.81
N GLN A 18 16.47 29.02 -40.70
CA GLN A 18 15.34 28.56 -39.91
C GLN A 18 14.47 29.79 -39.65
N GLN A 19 13.34 29.90 -40.35
CA GLN A 19 12.31 30.87 -39.99
C GLN A 19 12.01 30.62 -38.52
N MET A 20 12.47 31.49 -37.63
CA MET A 20 12.09 31.42 -36.24
C MET A 20 10.57 31.50 -36.21
N ASP A 21 9.96 30.45 -35.66
CA ASP A 21 8.52 30.39 -35.47
C ASP A 21 8.04 31.71 -34.84
N ARG A 22 6.94 32.25 -35.37
CA ARG A 22 6.37 33.56 -34.98
C ARG A 22 6.17 33.65 -33.47
N TRP A 23 5.91 32.52 -32.83
CA TRP A 23 5.79 32.39 -31.37
C TRP A 23 7.11 32.65 -30.63
N SER A 24 8.23 32.15 -31.16
CA SER A 24 9.57 32.36 -30.58
C SER A 24 10.02 33.81 -30.71
N GLN A 25 9.65 34.50 -31.81
CA GLN A 25 9.89 35.93 -31.96
C GLN A 25 9.09 36.76 -30.95
N ILE A 26 7.82 36.43 -30.73
CA ILE A 26 6.98 37.10 -29.73
C ILE A 26 7.58 36.91 -28.33
N MET A 27 7.99 35.69 -27.97
CA MET A 27 8.59 35.45 -26.65
C MET A 27 9.95 36.14 -26.47
N LEU A 28 10.80 36.20 -27.49
CA LEU A 28 12.05 36.97 -27.45
C LEU A 28 11.81 38.47 -27.25
N ASN A 29 10.72 39.00 -27.80
CA ASN A 29 10.32 40.39 -27.58
C ASN A 29 9.78 40.62 -26.15
N LEU A 30 9.06 39.64 -25.57
CA LEU A 30 8.58 39.69 -24.20
C LEU A 30 9.72 39.60 -23.15
N VAL A 31 10.84 38.94 -23.48
CA VAL A 31 12.05 38.93 -22.63
C VAL A 31 12.69 40.33 -22.52
N ARG A 32 12.45 41.22 -23.49
CA ARG A 32 12.98 42.60 -23.45
C ARG A 32 12.17 43.53 -22.56
N TYR A 33 10.99 43.11 -22.10
CA TYR A 33 10.13 43.92 -21.22
C TYR A 33 10.68 44.00 -19.78
N PRO A 34 10.55 45.13 -19.07
CA PRO A 34 11.17 45.32 -17.75
C PRO A 34 10.63 44.42 -16.62
N SER A 35 9.47 43.78 -16.79
CA SER A 35 8.87 42.92 -15.76
C SER A 35 9.61 41.58 -15.62
N HIS A 36 10.20 41.33 -14.45
CA HIS A 36 10.92 40.08 -14.15
C HIS A 36 10.06 38.82 -14.35
N ARG A 37 8.80 38.84 -13.89
CA ARG A 37 7.85 37.72 -14.04
C ARG A 37 7.52 37.43 -15.51
N LEU A 38 7.42 38.49 -16.32
CA LEU A 38 7.16 38.36 -17.76
C LEU A 38 8.37 37.76 -18.49
N LYS A 39 9.58 38.20 -18.14
CA LYS A 39 10.83 37.61 -18.67
C LYS A 39 10.93 36.13 -18.34
N GLU A 40 10.66 35.76 -17.08
CA GLU A 40 10.73 34.37 -16.63
C GLU A 40 9.74 33.47 -17.39
N LEU A 41 8.49 33.92 -17.56
CA LEU A 41 7.47 33.18 -18.33
C LEU A 41 7.84 33.10 -19.82
N ALA A 42 8.36 34.17 -20.41
CA ALA A 42 8.79 34.19 -21.80
C ALA A 42 9.99 33.26 -22.04
N PHE A 43 10.96 33.21 -21.11
CA PHE A 43 12.06 32.26 -21.14
C PHE A 43 11.58 30.81 -20.99
N LYS A 44 10.65 30.52 -20.06
CA LYS A 44 10.04 29.19 -19.94
C LYS A 44 9.34 28.76 -21.24
N GLY A 45 8.63 29.69 -21.89
CA GLY A 45 8.00 29.47 -23.20
C GLY A 45 9.02 29.17 -24.31
N LEU A 46 10.10 29.95 -24.39
CA LEU A 46 11.18 29.73 -25.37
C LEU A 46 11.87 28.39 -25.17
N ILE A 47 12.22 28.05 -23.93
CA ILE A 47 12.85 26.77 -23.59
C ILE A 47 11.92 25.62 -23.98
N ARG A 48 10.60 25.74 -23.73
CA ARG A 48 9.61 24.74 -24.11
C ARG A 48 9.54 24.52 -25.62
N ASN A 49 9.57 25.59 -26.42
CA ASN A 49 9.59 25.50 -27.88
C ASN A 49 10.90 24.92 -28.42
N CYS A 50 12.05 25.35 -27.89
CA CYS A 50 13.36 24.82 -28.28
C CYS A 50 13.52 23.33 -27.93
N ARG A 51 12.87 22.88 -26.85
CA ARG A 51 12.83 21.48 -26.42
C ARG A 51 11.51 20.80 -26.80
N GLY A 52 10.84 21.26 -27.85
CA GLY A 52 9.50 20.78 -28.24
C GLY A 52 9.42 19.26 -28.38
N GLN A 53 10.46 18.62 -28.93
CA GLN A 53 10.56 17.15 -29.02
C GLN A 53 10.65 16.49 -27.65
N SER A 54 11.51 16.98 -26.75
CA SER A 54 11.64 16.42 -25.39
C SER A 54 10.36 16.64 -24.57
N HIS A 55 9.71 17.81 -24.70
CA HIS A 55 8.43 18.08 -24.03
C HIS A 55 7.29 17.26 -24.60
N PHE A 56 7.24 17.06 -25.92
CA PHE A 56 6.27 16.17 -26.54
C PHE A 56 6.48 14.73 -26.06
N MET A 57 7.72 14.24 -26.04
CA MET A 57 8.03 12.91 -25.53
C MET A 57 7.63 12.77 -24.05
N LEU A 58 7.95 13.75 -23.21
CA LEU A 58 7.54 13.76 -21.79
C LEU A 58 6.01 13.80 -21.63
N ALA A 59 5.31 14.58 -22.44
CA ALA A 59 3.84 14.62 -22.42
C ALA A 59 3.21 13.33 -22.97
N ALA A 60 3.85 12.70 -23.95
CA ALA A 60 3.41 11.44 -24.54
C ALA A 60 3.49 10.29 -23.53
N PHE A 61 4.47 10.29 -22.62
CA PHE A 61 4.52 9.34 -21.51
C PHE A 61 3.34 9.47 -20.52
N GLY A 62 2.64 10.61 -20.50
CA GLY A 62 1.44 10.81 -19.69
C GLY A 62 0.12 10.62 -20.44
N LEU A 63 0.15 10.22 -21.72
CA LEU A 63 -1.07 9.95 -22.49
C LEU A 63 -1.60 8.57 -22.13
N GLN A 64 -2.85 8.52 -21.66
CA GLN A 64 -3.58 7.27 -21.45
C GLN A 64 -4.72 7.17 -22.45
N LEU A 65 -4.82 6.02 -23.12
CA LEU A 65 -5.92 5.73 -24.04
C LEU A 65 -7.05 5.05 -23.28
N ILE A 66 -8.20 5.70 -23.18
CA ILE A 66 -9.36 5.17 -22.48
C ILE A 66 -10.27 4.49 -23.51
N TYR A 67 -10.42 3.17 -23.41
CA TYR A 67 -11.16 2.36 -24.38
C TYR A 67 -12.66 2.24 -24.09
N SER A 68 -13.11 2.58 -22.87
CA SER A 68 -14.49 2.38 -22.42
C SER A 68 -15.16 3.68 -21.97
N PRO A 69 -16.44 3.93 -22.33
CA PRO A 69 -17.18 5.09 -21.86
C PRO A 69 -17.35 5.11 -20.34
N LYS A 70 -17.39 3.94 -19.68
CA LYS A 70 -17.43 3.83 -18.22
C LYS A 70 -16.15 4.39 -17.59
N LEU A 71 -14.99 4.01 -18.13
CA LEU A 71 -13.69 4.50 -17.68
C LEU A 71 -13.51 6.00 -17.98
N ALA A 72 -14.08 6.50 -19.08
CA ALA A 72 -14.05 7.92 -19.39
C ALA A 72 -14.85 8.76 -18.37
N GLY A 73 -16.00 8.25 -17.92
CA GLY A 73 -16.76 8.86 -16.82
C GLY A 73 -15.95 8.89 -15.51
N ILE A 74 -15.33 7.76 -15.16
CA ILE A 74 -14.44 7.68 -13.98
C ILE A 74 -13.28 8.66 -14.10
N TYR A 75 -12.67 8.81 -15.28
CA TYR A 75 -11.59 9.76 -15.51
C TYR A 75 -12.02 11.20 -15.25
N ALA A 76 -13.17 11.61 -15.79
CA ALA A 76 -13.68 12.96 -15.60
C ALA A 76 -13.96 13.25 -14.10
N ASP A 77 -14.55 12.27 -13.41
CA ASP A 77 -14.77 12.33 -11.97
C ASP A 77 -13.46 12.50 -11.19
N VAL A 78 -12.50 11.59 -11.40
CA VAL A 78 -11.21 11.60 -10.71
C VAL A 78 -10.45 12.89 -10.99
N TYR A 79 -10.45 13.38 -12.23
CA TYR A 79 -9.80 14.64 -12.60
C TYR A 79 -10.37 15.82 -11.80
N ASN A 80 -11.70 15.93 -11.72
CA ASN A 80 -12.36 16.98 -10.95
C ASN A 80 -12.10 16.83 -9.45
N GLU A 81 -12.17 15.61 -8.92
CA GLU A 81 -11.92 15.30 -7.52
C GLU A 81 -10.48 15.61 -7.10
N VAL A 82 -9.48 15.30 -7.93
CA VAL A 82 -8.08 15.68 -7.71
C VAL A 82 -7.92 17.20 -7.66
N ALA A 83 -8.60 17.93 -8.55
CA ALA A 83 -8.56 19.40 -8.53
C ALA A 83 -9.19 19.98 -7.26
N VAL A 84 -10.32 19.43 -6.81
CA VAL A 84 -10.97 19.79 -5.54
C VAL A 84 -10.06 19.49 -4.35
N MET A 85 -9.41 18.32 -4.33
CA MET A 85 -8.43 17.95 -3.31
C MET A 85 -7.27 18.93 -3.27
N ARG A 86 -6.62 19.21 -4.40
CA ARG A 86 -5.51 20.18 -4.49
C ARG A 86 -5.88 21.55 -3.95
N ASN A 87 -7.08 22.04 -4.28
CA ASN A 87 -7.57 23.32 -3.82
C ASN A 87 -7.91 23.33 -2.32
N SER A 88 -8.26 22.18 -1.76
CA SER A 88 -8.67 22.06 -0.36
C SER A 88 -7.51 21.79 0.62
N ILE A 89 -6.33 21.39 0.15
CA ILE A 89 -5.12 21.19 0.99
C ILE A 89 -4.86 22.40 1.88
N LYS A 90 -5.00 23.62 1.36
CA LYS A 90 -4.75 24.85 2.13
C LYS A 90 -5.64 25.01 3.36
N TYR A 91 -6.85 24.44 3.37
CA TYR A 91 -7.75 24.50 4.53
C TYR A 91 -7.37 23.46 5.58
N ILE A 92 -6.81 22.33 5.15
CA ILE A 92 -6.27 21.29 6.04
C ILE A 92 -4.97 21.79 6.72
N VAL A 93 -4.12 22.50 5.99
CA VAL A 93 -2.84 23.02 6.50
C VAL A 93 -2.97 24.36 7.21
N GLY A 94 -3.88 25.23 6.76
CA GLY A 94 -3.95 26.64 7.14
C GLY A 94 -4.86 26.99 8.31
N GLY A 95 -5.68 26.04 8.78
CA GLY A 95 -6.36 26.04 10.09
C GLY A 95 -6.81 27.40 10.66
N GLN A 96 -7.49 28.25 9.89
CA GLN A 96 -8.05 29.50 10.42
C GLN A 96 -9.54 29.41 10.74
N ASP A 97 -10.30 28.55 10.06
CA ASP A 97 -11.73 28.33 10.30
C ASP A 97 -12.05 26.84 10.51
N CYS A 98 -12.55 26.49 11.69
CA CYS A 98 -12.83 25.09 12.08
C CYS A 98 -13.90 24.41 11.22
N ASN A 99 -14.86 25.18 10.68
CA ASN A 99 -15.91 24.65 9.79
C ASN A 99 -15.34 24.24 8.42
N ASP A 100 -14.49 25.07 7.83
CA ASP A 100 -13.87 24.81 6.53
C ASP A 100 -12.91 23.62 6.59
N GLN A 101 -12.21 23.46 7.71
CA GLN A 101 -11.36 22.30 7.95
C GLN A 101 -12.18 21.01 8.08
N GLY A 102 -13.29 21.04 8.83
CA GLY A 102 -14.19 19.88 8.96
C GLY A 102 -14.81 19.45 7.62
N GLU A 103 -15.25 20.41 6.80
CA GLU A 103 -15.80 20.13 5.47
C GLU A 103 -14.73 19.58 4.52
N ALA A 104 -13.51 20.13 4.57
CA ALA A 104 -12.37 19.61 3.81
C ALA A 104 -12.03 18.16 4.20
N HIS A 105 -11.91 17.86 5.51
CA HIS A 105 -11.69 16.48 5.98
C HIS A 105 -12.80 15.54 5.53
N GLY A 106 -14.07 15.95 5.66
CA GLY A 106 -15.23 15.17 5.22
C GLY A 106 -15.22 14.88 3.71
N THR A 107 -14.83 15.86 2.91
CA THR A 107 -14.73 15.73 1.45
C THR A 107 -13.61 14.77 1.07
N TRP A 108 -12.44 14.91 1.69
CA TRP A 108 -11.29 14.03 1.47
C TRP A 108 -11.62 12.58 1.82
N MET A 109 -12.22 12.33 2.99
CA MET A 109 -12.60 10.97 3.39
C MET A 109 -13.57 10.32 2.40
N LYS A 110 -14.56 11.06 1.89
CA LYS A 110 -15.53 10.54 0.90
C LYS A 110 -14.85 10.17 -0.41
N VAL A 111 -13.99 11.04 -0.93
CA VAL A 111 -13.27 10.80 -2.19
C VAL A 111 -12.27 9.66 -2.04
N LEU A 112 -11.50 9.60 -0.94
CA LEU A 112 -10.58 8.50 -0.66
C LEU A 112 -11.30 7.15 -0.55
N ALA A 113 -12.46 7.11 0.10
CA ALA A 113 -13.28 5.90 0.17
C ALA A 113 -13.79 5.48 -1.23
N LYS A 114 -14.25 6.43 -2.05
CA LYS A 114 -14.65 6.18 -3.45
C LYS A 114 -13.49 5.60 -4.26
N TRP A 115 -12.32 6.24 -4.23
CA TRP A 115 -11.14 5.79 -4.97
C TRP A 115 -10.63 4.43 -4.50
N SER A 116 -10.64 4.17 -3.19
CA SER A 116 -10.27 2.88 -2.61
C SER A 116 -11.17 1.76 -3.14
N ARG A 117 -12.48 2.04 -3.26
CA ARG A 117 -13.45 1.08 -3.83
C ARG A 117 -13.19 0.82 -5.31
N LEU A 118 -12.84 1.84 -6.08
CA LEU A 118 -12.51 1.70 -7.51
C LEU A 118 -11.22 0.87 -7.71
N CYS A 119 -10.29 0.93 -6.77
CA CYS A 119 -9.04 0.16 -6.80
C CYS A 119 -9.18 -1.27 -6.24
N THR A 120 -10.40 -1.72 -5.92
CA THR A 120 -10.64 -3.05 -5.35
C THR A 120 -11.26 -3.96 -6.41
N VAL A 121 -10.70 -5.15 -6.57
CA VAL A 121 -11.27 -6.19 -7.45
C VAL A 121 -12.56 -6.69 -6.82
N THR A 122 -13.67 -6.57 -7.54
CA THR A 122 -14.98 -7.08 -7.14
C THR A 122 -15.52 -7.99 -8.25
N LEU A 123 -16.62 -8.70 -8.00
CA LEU A 123 -17.27 -9.52 -9.04
C LEU A 123 -17.63 -8.70 -10.30
N ASP A 124 -17.90 -7.41 -10.13
CA ASP A 124 -18.29 -6.48 -11.20
C ASP A 124 -17.12 -5.66 -11.78
N CYS A 125 -15.90 -5.83 -11.25
CA CYS A 125 -14.72 -5.05 -11.62
C CYS A 125 -13.54 -5.97 -11.88
N ALA A 126 -13.24 -6.20 -13.17
CA ALA A 126 -12.13 -7.04 -13.59
C ALA A 126 -10.79 -6.42 -13.15
N ARG A 127 -9.78 -7.28 -12.96
CA ARG A 127 -8.43 -6.83 -12.56
C ARG A 127 -7.81 -5.86 -13.58
N GLU A 128 -8.14 -6.02 -14.85
CA GLU A 128 -7.69 -5.13 -15.93
C GLU A 128 -8.23 -3.72 -15.75
N ASP A 129 -9.54 -3.57 -15.48
CA ASP A 129 -10.16 -2.27 -15.21
C ASP A 129 -9.56 -1.61 -13.96
N VAL A 130 -9.28 -2.38 -12.91
CA VAL A 130 -8.61 -1.88 -11.70
C VAL A 130 -7.20 -1.36 -12.02
N CYS A 131 -6.44 -2.08 -12.85
CA CYS A 131 -5.10 -1.67 -13.27
C CYS A 131 -5.14 -0.34 -14.04
N GLU A 132 -6.12 -0.17 -14.94
CA GLU A 132 -6.31 1.08 -15.68
C GLU A 132 -6.68 2.25 -14.78
N VAL A 133 -7.53 2.03 -13.78
CA VAL A 133 -7.85 3.04 -12.77
C VAL A 133 -6.61 3.39 -11.92
N GLN A 134 -5.80 2.40 -11.52
CA GLN A 134 -4.56 2.63 -10.79
C GLN A 134 -3.58 3.49 -11.63
N ASN A 135 -3.41 3.17 -12.92
CA ASN A 135 -2.63 3.97 -13.86
C ASN A 135 -3.16 5.40 -14.00
N MET A 136 -4.48 5.55 -14.12
CA MET A 136 -5.15 6.85 -14.22
C MET A 136 -4.90 7.72 -12.99
N LEU A 137 -5.07 7.17 -11.79
CA LEU A 137 -4.77 7.87 -10.53
C LEU A 137 -3.29 8.25 -10.44
N SER A 138 -2.40 7.39 -10.96
CA SER A 138 -0.97 7.68 -11.03
C SER A 138 -0.63 8.82 -12.00
N ASN A 139 -1.31 8.88 -13.14
CA ASN A 139 -1.09 9.87 -14.20
C ASN A 139 -1.69 11.26 -13.86
N LEU A 140 -2.74 11.28 -13.05
CA LEU A 140 -3.36 12.51 -12.55
C LEU A 140 -2.69 13.07 -11.29
N ASP A 141 -1.53 12.52 -10.92
CA ASP A 141 -0.78 12.79 -9.68
C ASP A 141 -1.64 12.71 -8.40
N ALA A 142 -2.69 11.87 -8.40
CA ALA A 142 -3.55 11.69 -7.23
C ALA A 142 -2.73 11.19 -6.02
N ILE A 143 -1.74 10.33 -6.28
CA ILE A 143 -0.83 9.77 -5.28
C ILE A 143 0.03 10.87 -4.65
N ASP A 144 0.57 11.80 -5.44
CA ASP A 144 1.40 12.90 -4.93
C ASP A 144 0.59 13.89 -4.10
N VAL A 145 -0.64 14.17 -4.53
CA VAL A 145 -1.61 15.00 -3.79
C VAL A 145 -1.92 14.38 -2.43
N VAL A 146 -2.20 13.08 -2.41
CA VAL A 146 -2.57 12.37 -1.18
C VAL A 146 -1.37 12.20 -0.23
N THR A 147 -0.19 11.85 -0.74
CA THR A 147 1.03 11.72 0.07
C THR A 147 1.51 13.05 0.64
N SER A 148 1.15 14.19 0.04
CA SER A 148 1.47 15.50 0.58
C SER A 148 0.84 15.75 1.97
N ILE A 149 -0.33 15.17 2.25
CA ILE A 149 -0.99 15.27 3.56
C ILE A 149 -0.22 14.50 4.63
N LEU A 150 0.34 13.34 4.28
CA LEU A 150 1.13 12.55 5.22
C LEU A 150 2.39 13.27 5.69
N ARG A 151 2.83 14.34 5.02
CA ARG A 151 3.96 15.16 5.48
C ARG A 151 3.60 16.07 6.66
N LEU A 152 2.30 16.23 6.97
CA LEU A 152 1.87 17.05 8.09
C LEU A 152 2.27 16.38 9.40
N PRO A 153 2.78 17.15 10.38
CA PRO A 153 3.21 16.59 11.64
C PRO A 153 2.00 15.96 12.34
N MET A 154 2.15 14.70 12.76
CA MET A 154 1.17 14.01 13.57
C MET A 154 1.71 13.93 15.00
N MET A 155 1.10 14.69 15.89
CA MET A 155 1.50 14.73 17.30
C MET A 155 1.07 13.45 18.01
N ARG A 156 1.99 12.83 18.73
CA ARG A 156 1.75 11.62 19.53
C ARG A 156 1.71 11.96 21.00
N LEU A 157 0.70 11.46 21.68
CA LEU A 157 0.61 11.48 23.13
C LEU A 157 1.21 10.17 23.65
N CYS A 158 2.54 10.11 23.75
CA CYS A 158 3.25 8.94 24.29
C CYS A 158 3.05 8.86 25.81
N ASN A 159 2.03 8.15 26.31
CA ASN A 159 1.76 8.11 27.75
C ASN A 159 1.18 6.81 28.34
N GLN A 160 1.18 5.66 27.63
CA GLN A 160 0.47 4.47 28.12
C GLN A 160 1.32 3.25 28.52
N GLY A 161 2.65 3.35 28.51
CA GLY A 161 3.53 2.26 28.98
C GLY A 161 3.59 1.06 28.02
N PRO A 162 4.38 0.01 28.36
CA PRO A 162 4.56 -1.15 27.50
C PRO A 162 3.25 -1.91 27.29
N GLY A 163 2.90 -2.23 26.03
CA GLY A 163 1.65 -2.92 25.68
C GLY A 163 0.53 -2.02 25.17
N SER A 164 0.82 -0.79 24.75
CA SER A 164 -0.17 0.16 24.21
C SER A 164 0.40 0.89 22.99
N LEU A 165 -0.48 1.29 22.06
CA LEU A 165 -0.09 2.09 20.88
C LEU A 165 0.01 3.57 21.26
N ASP A 166 0.71 4.35 20.44
CA ASP A 166 0.75 5.80 20.60
C ASP A 166 -0.63 6.39 20.28
N VAL A 167 -1.17 7.21 21.18
CA VAL A 167 -2.46 7.87 20.94
C VAL A 167 -2.25 9.15 20.12
N PRO A 168 -3.00 9.37 19.03
CA PRO A 168 -2.91 10.61 18.28
C PRO A 168 -3.47 11.79 19.08
N ALA A 169 -2.87 12.98 18.96
CA ALA A 169 -3.40 14.19 19.60
C ALA A 169 -4.64 14.77 18.90
N ASP A 170 -4.81 14.46 17.61
CA ASP A 170 -5.95 14.89 16.79
C ASP A 170 -6.60 13.67 16.10
N ASP A 171 -7.78 13.29 16.60
CA ASP A 171 -8.58 12.17 16.07
C ASP A 171 -9.03 12.41 14.63
N ALA A 172 -9.34 13.66 14.25
CA ALA A 172 -9.82 13.97 12.90
C ALA A 172 -8.67 13.86 11.88
N GLN A 173 -7.46 14.25 12.27
CA GLN A 173 -6.26 14.04 11.47
C GLN A 173 -5.89 12.55 11.39
N SER A 174 -5.96 11.80 12.49
CA SER A 174 -5.70 10.35 12.49
C SER A 174 -6.64 9.60 11.56
N ARG A 175 -7.96 9.88 11.60
CA ARG A 175 -8.94 9.28 10.68
C ARG A 175 -8.65 9.60 9.21
N LEU A 176 -8.22 10.83 8.92
CA LEU A 176 -7.82 11.21 7.56
C LEU A 176 -6.58 10.44 7.12
N PHE A 177 -5.56 10.34 7.97
CA PHE A 177 -4.34 9.57 7.69
C PHE A 177 -4.66 8.10 7.45
N ASN A 178 -5.54 7.51 8.26
CA ASN A 178 -6.01 6.15 8.06
C ASN A 178 -6.71 5.97 6.70
N ALA A 179 -7.62 6.88 6.33
CA ALA A 179 -8.26 6.85 5.01
C ALA A 179 -7.25 6.95 3.87
N VAL A 180 -6.20 7.76 4.04
CA VAL A 180 -5.09 7.87 3.10
C VAL A 180 -4.32 6.55 3.00
N TYR A 181 -3.96 5.92 4.12
CA TYR A 181 -3.24 4.64 4.11
C TYR A 181 -4.07 3.51 3.51
N ILE A 182 -5.37 3.44 3.79
CA ILE A 182 -6.29 2.49 3.16
C ILE A 182 -6.27 2.69 1.64
N PHE A 183 -6.41 3.93 1.17
CA PHE A 183 -6.33 4.23 -0.26
C PHE A 183 -4.96 3.82 -0.85
N LEU A 184 -3.86 4.18 -0.19
CA LEU A 184 -2.52 3.85 -0.65
C LEU A 184 -2.31 2.33 -0.73
N ALA A 185 -2.81 1.57 0.23
CA ALA A 185 -2.78 0.10 0.22
C ALA A 185 -3.53 -0.48 -0.99
N ARG A 186 -4.67 0.10 -1.37
CA ARG A 186 -5.47 -0.37 -2.52
C ARG A 186 -4.87 0.05 -3.86
N VAL A 187 -4.39 1.29 -3.97
CA VAL A 187 -3.85 1.81 -5.23
C VAL A 187 -2.50 1.17 -5.59
N CYS A 188 -1.70 0.77 -4.58
CA CYS A 188 -0.40 0.13 -4.83
C CYS A 188 -0.48 -1.39 -4.94
N ASP A 189 -1.62 -2.01 -4.58
CA ASP A 189 -1.76 -3.46 -4.53
C ASP A 189 -1.43 -4.13 -5.87
N ARG A 190 -0.34 -4.91 -5.87
CA ARG A 190 0.22 -5.64 -7.02
C ARG A 190 0.44 -4.74 -8.25
N HIS A 191 0.80 -3.47 -8.05
CA HIS A 191 1.04 -2.50 -9.13
C HIS A 191 2.48 -1.94 -9.08
N LYS A 192 3.40 -2.59 -9.81
CA LYS A 192 4.85 -2.37 -9.69
C LYS A 192 5.32 -0.93 -9.86
N GLU A 193 4.75 -0.18 -10.79
CA GLU A 193 5.16 1.20 -11.06
C GLU A 193 4.82 2.14 -9.89
N ILE A 194 3.59 2.05 -9.38
CA ILE A 194 3.11 2.79 -8.21
C ILE A 194 3.90 2.40 -6.97
N GLN A 195 4.16 1.10 -6.78
CA GLN A 195 5.00 0.63 -5.68
C GLN A 195 6.40 1.26 -5.74
N GLY A 196 6.99 1.37 -6.93
CA GLY A 196 8.26 2.08 -7.14
C GLY A 196 8.18 3.58 -6.81
N LYS A 197 7.08 4.25 -7.18
CA LYS A 197 6.84 5.68 -6.86
C LYS A 197 6.68 5.94 -5.36
N LEU A 198 6.11 4.98 -4.62
CA LEU A 198 5.87 5.10 -3.18
C LEU A 198 7.10 4.72 -2.34
N LEU A 199 8.06 3.99 -2.89
CA LEU A 199 9.25 3.54 -2.16
C LEU A 199 10.04 4.66 -1.45
N PRO A 200 10.27 5.86 -2.05
CA PRO A 200 10.96 6.95 -1.36
C PRO A 200 10.25 7.47 -0.12
N TRP A 201 8.97 7.14 0.05
CA TRP A 201 8.14 7.55 1.19
C TRP A 201 8.11 6.52 2.31
N LEU A 202 8.84 5.41 2.17
CA LEU A 202 8.88 4.33 3.15
C LEU A 202 9.20 4.83 4.55
N ASP A 203 10.23 5.67 4.70
CA ASP A 203 10.64 6.19 6.01
C ASP A 203 9.54 7.01 6.69
N LEU A 204 8.73 7.73 5.90
CA LEU A 204 7.56 8.46 6.41
C LEU A 204 6.49 7.47 6.90
N PHE A 205 6.27 6.38 6.18
CA PHE A 205 5.29 5.36 6.59
C PHE A 205 5.76 4.68 7.88
N CYS A 206 7.02 4.27 7.95
CA CYS A 206 7.63 3.71 9.15
C CYS A 206 7.49 4.66 10.34
N SER A 207 7.53 5.98 10.12
CA SER A 207 7.30 6.93 11.19
C SER A 207 5.88 6.80 11.75
N HIS A 208 4.82 6.71 10.94
CA HIS A 208 3.45 6.64 11.47
C HIS A 208 3.04 5.29 12.07
N LEU A 209 3.95 4.32 12.08
CA LEU A 209 3.72 2.98 12.57
C LEU A 209 3.59 2.98 14.10
N GLY A 210 2.65 2.18 14.60
CA GLY A 210 2.39 2.08 16.05
C GLY A 210 1.47 3.18 16.61
N ILE A 211 0.82 3.96 15.74
CA ILE A 211 -0.17 4.96 16.14
C ILE A 211 -1.57 4.35 16.07
N GLU A 212 -2.34 4.52 17.15
CA GLU A 212 -3.69 3.99 17.24
C GLU A 212 -4.62 4.59 16.17
N GLY A 213 -5.39 3.72 15.52
CA GLY A 213 -6.36 4.10 14.49
C GLY A 213 -5.78 4.34 13.10
N VAL A 214 -4.46 4.23 12.89
CA VAL A 214 -3.81 4.39 11.58
C VAL A 214 -3.25 3.06 11.09
N ASN A 215 -3.90 2.46 10.09
CA ASN A 215 -3.48 1.18 9.51
C ASN A 215 -2.39 1.37 8.45
N VAL A 216 -1.18 1.65 8.93
CA VAL A 216 0.02 1.76 8.08
C VAL A 216 0.47 0.40 7.57
N GLU A 217 0.19 -0.66 8.32
CA GLU A 217 0.77 -1.99 8.11
C GLU A 217 0.28 -2.62 6.80
N ASP A 218 -0.99 -2.43 6.47
CA ASP A 218 -1.56 -2.90 5.20
C ASP A 218 -0.97 -2.18 3.98
N ALA A 219 -0.76 -0.87 4.08
CA ALA A 219 -0.14 -0.08 3.02
C ALA A 219 1.32 -0.48 2.81
N LEU A 220 2.00 -0.77 3.91
CA LEU A 220 3.32 -1.33 3.96
C LEU A 220 3.35 -2.70 3.22
N ALA A 221 2.52 -3.66 3.59
CA ALA A 221 2.50 -4.95 2.90
C ALA A 221 2.13 -4.83 1.41
N ALA A 222 1.17 -3.98 1.06
CA ALA A 222 0.76 -3.77 -0.32
C ALA A 222 1.87 -3.13 -1.19
N LEU A 223 2.76 -2.32 -0.60
CA LEU A 223 3.89 -1.69 -1.29
C LEU A 223 4.88 -2.72 -1.87
N VAL A 224 5.00 -3.89 -1.27
CA VAL A 224 5.92 -4.97 -1.72
C VAL A 224 5.23 -6.20 -2.26
N ARG A 225 3.92 -6.33 -2.07
CA ARG A 225 3.16 -7.51 -2.51
C ARG A 225 3.38 -7.79 -3.99
N ASP A 226 3.78 -9.02 -4.28
CA ASP A 226 4.09 -9.53 -5.62
C ASP A 226 5.17 -8.74 -6.40
N ASN A 227 6.07 -8.06 -5.68
CA ASN A 227 7.18 -7.33 -6.27
C ASN A 227 8.53 -7.88 -5.82
N GLU A 228 9.02 -8.90 -6.52
CA GLU A 228 10.29 -9.57 -6.22
C GLU A 228 11.48 -8.59 -6.14
N SER A 229 11.49 -7.55 -6.99
CA SER A 229 12.58 -6.57 -7.00
C SER A 229 12.63 -5.74 -5.71
N LEU A 230 11.48 -5.25 -5.24
CA LEU A 230 11.40 -4.45 -4.01
C LEU A 230 11.58 -5.33 -2.78
N VAL A 231 11.01 -6.54 -2.78
CA VAL A 231 11.17 -7.49 -1.69
C VAL A 231 12.65 -7.85 -1.52
N ASN A 232 13.38 -8.16 -2.59
CA ASN A 232 14.81 -8.46 -2.48
C ASN A 232 15.64 -7.25 -2.00
N MET A 233 15.23 -6.03 -2.33
CA MET A 233 15.94 -4.81 -1.95
C MET A 233 15.68 -4.38 -0.51
N GLN A 234 14.43 -4.46 -0.03
CA GLN A 234 14.01 -3.90 1.25
C GLN A 234 13.47 -4.92 2.25
N GLY A 235 13.19 -6.16 1.84
CA GLY A 235 12.52 -7.17 2.66
C GLY A 235 13.23 -7.46 3.98
N LYS A 236 14.57 -7.60 3.98
CA LYS A 236 15.35 -7.77 5.22
C LYS A 236 15.21 -6.60 6.19
N ARG A 237 15.24 -5.36 5.67
CA ARG A 237 15.04 -4.14 6.48
C ARG A 237 13.65 -4.16 7.11
N TRP A 238 12.65 -4.59 6.35
CA TRP A 238 11.27 -4.70 6.81
C TRP A 238 11.08 -5.70 7.94
N ILE A 239 11.64 -6.90 7.77
CA ILE A 239 11.54 -7.96 8.79
C ILE A 239 12.19 -7.46 10.08
N ARG A 240 13.38 -6.84 9.99
CA ARG A 240 14.03 -6.23 11.17
C ARG A 240 13.17 -5.16 11.80
N MET A 241 12.63 -4.22 11.03
CA MET A 241 11.77 -3.17 11.57
C MET A 241 10.56 -3.76 12.33
N PHE A 242 9.87 -4.77 11.78
CA PHE A 242 8.74 -5.38 12.47
C PHE A 242 9.13 -6.01 13.82
N PHE A 243 10.23 -6.77 13.87
CA PHE A 243 10.64 -7.45 15.11
C PHE A 243 11.37 -6.53 16.09
N GLU A 244 12.35 -5.77 15.60
CA GLU A 244 13.30 -4.99 16.41
C GLU A 244 12.75 -3.62 16.79
N ASP A 245 11.97 -2.97 15.91
CA ASP A 245 11.45 -1.64 16.18
C ASP A 245 10.00 -1.70 16.69
N ILE A 246 9.11 -2.45 16.04
CA ILE A 246 7.68 -2.46 16.43
C ILE A 246 7.41 -3.40 17.60
N MET A 247 7.64 -4.72 17.41
CA MET A 247 7.29 -5.72 18.42
C MET A 247 8.08 -5.51 19.71
N ALA A 248 9.36 -5.14 19.62
CA ALA A 248 10.17 -4.88 20.79
C ALA A 248 9.73 -3.61 21.56
N GLN A 249 9.37 -2.53 20.85
CA GLN A 249 8.97 -1.26 21.45
C GLN A 249 7.59 -1.36 22.09
N TYR A 250 6.60 -1.80 21.32
CA TYR A 250 5.20 -1.79 21.76
C TYR A 250 4.84 -3.02 22.59
N ARG A 251 5.58 -4.14 22.45
CA ARG A 251 5.30 -5.43 23.11
C ARG A 251 3.86 -5.91 22.91
N LEU A 252 3.25 -5.51 21.81
CA LEU A 252 1.88 -5.81 21.43
C LEU A 252 1.79 -7.03 20.53
N GLN A 253 0.65 -7.71 20.62
CA GLN A 253 0.34 -8.93 19.90
C GLN A 253 -0.77 -8.63 18.90
N ARG A 254 -0.37 -8.22 17.69
CA ARG A 254 -1.29 -7.92 16.58
C ARG A 254 -1.09 -8.91 15.45
N ALA A 255 -2.16 -9.62 15.09
CA ALA A 255 -2.14 -10.64 14.05
C ALA A 255 -1.72 -10.04 12.70
N GLU A 256 -2.18 -8.82 12.43
CA GLU A 256 -1.96 -8.09 11.19
C GLU A 256 -0.48 -7.79 10.97
N TRP A 257 0.29 -7.56 12.04
CA TRP A 257 1.74 -7.35 11.94
C TRP A 257 2.47 -8.60 11.43
N LEU A 258 2.03 -9.78 11.86
CA LEU A 258 2.61 -11.05 11.43
C LEU A 258 2.15 -11.42 10.01
N ASP A 259 0.87 -11.22 9.69
CA ASP A 259 0.34 -11.47 8.34
C ASP A 259 1.04 -10.58 7.29
N ASN A 260 1.37 -9.34 7.64
CA ASN A 260 2.08 -8.43 6.75
C ASN A 260 3.51 -8.87 6.43
N LEU A 261 4.15 -9.67 7.28
CA LEU A 261 5.46 -10.27 6.98
C LEU A 261 5.38 -11.30 5.84
N HIS A 262 4.22 -11.88 5.56
CA HIS A 262 4.10 -12.85 4.46
C HIS A 262 4.44 -12.23 3.12
N ALA A 263 4.11 -10.94 2.93
CA ALA A 263 4.38 -10.20 1.69
C ALA A 263 5.87 -10.07 1.36
N VAL A 264 6.76 -10.19 2.35
CA VAL A 264 8.23 -10.13 2.15
C VAL A 264 8.91 -11.49 2.23
N ILE A 265 8.29 -12.48 2.87
CA ILE A 265 8.84 -13.84 2.98
C ILE A 265 8.51 -14.67 1.72
N ARG A 266 7.39 -14.38 1.07
CA ARG A 266 6.91 -15.07 -0.11
C ARG A 266 6.40 -14.09 -1.16
N VAL A 267 6.80 -14.32 -2.41
CA VAL A 267 6.34 -13.54 -3.57
C VAL A 267 5.65 -14.49 -4.55
N GLY A 268 4.34 -14.30 -4.75
CA GLY A 268 3.52 -15.26 -5.49
C GLY A 268 3.60 -16.69 -4.92
N LYS A 269 4.24 -17.61 -5.65
CA LYS A 269 4.46 -19.02 -5.24
C LYS A 269 5.90 -19.32 -4.81
N LYS A 270 6.77 -18.30 -4.76
CA LYS A 270 8.20 -18.47 -4.51
C LYS A 270 8.54 -17.97 -3.11
N ALA A 271 9.01 -18.87 -2.26
CA ALA A 271 9.57 -18.56 -0.96
C ALA A 271 10.98 -17.95 -1.09
N ILE A 272 11.30 -16.99 -0.24
CA ILE A 272 12.62 -16.35 -0.19
C ILE A 272 13.38 -16.87 1.03
N VAL A 273 14.24 -17.85 0.80
CA VAL A 273 14.96 -18.60 1.86
C VAL A 273 15.70 -17.69 2.84
N GLU A 274 16.36 -16.65 2.34
CA GLU A 274 17.10 -15.70 3.20
C GLU A 274 16.17 -14.91 4.14
N HIS A 275 14.96 -14.58 3.67
CA HIS A 275 13.97 -13.87 4.48
C HIS A 275 13.32 -14.80 5.49
N GLN A 276 12.97 -16.03 5.07
CA GLN A 276 12.49 -17.07 5.99
C GLN A 276 13.50 -17.30 7.12
N ALA A 277 14.78 -17.50 6.80
CA ALA A 277 15.83 -17.70 7.79
C ALA A 277 15.97 -16.52 8.76
N LEU A 278 15.94 -15.28 8.24
CA LEU A 278 16.00 -14.07 9.08
C LEU A 278 14.78 -13.97 10.01
N THR A 279 13.58 -14.21 9.48
CA THR A 279 12.34 -14.23 10.27
C THR A 279 12.44 -15.27 11.38
N MET A 280 12.91 -16.49 11.11
CA MET A 280 13.05 -17.52 12.15
C MET A 280 14.06 -17.14 13.24
N VAL A 281 15.18 -16.51 12.87
CA VAL A 281 16.18 -16.03 13.83
C VAL A 281 15.58 -14.95 14.74
N LEU A 282 14.87 -13.98 14.18
CA LEU A 282 14.26 -12.89 14.94
C LEU A 282 13.07 -13.38 15.77
N PHE A 283 12.24 -14.27 15.22
CA PHE A 283 11.14 -14.90 15.95
C PHE A 283 11.65 -15.62 17.21
N ARG A 284 12.77 -16.36 17.10
CA ARG A 284 13.43 -16.99 18.25
C ARG A 284 13.99 -15.97 19.25
N ARG A 285 14.58 -14.87 18.75
CA ARG A 285 15.13 -13.81 19.61
C ARG A 285 14.03 -13.12 20.42
N TYR A 286 12.86 -12.93 19.84
CA TYR A 286 11.71 -12.26 20.45
C TYR A 286 10.61 -13.25 20.89
N GLU A 287 10.98 -14.50 21.17
CA GLU A 287 10.08 -15.61 21.52
C GLU A 287 9.18 -15.32 22.74
N SER A 288 9.63 -14.47 23.67
CA SER A 288 8.81 -14.04 24.82
C SER A 288 7.56 -13.27 24.42
N ILE A 289 7.60 -12.57 23.28
CA ILE A 289 6.50 -11.77 22.73
C ILE A 289 5.80 -12.55 21.62
N ALA A 290 6.59 -13.09 20.69
CA ALA A 290 6.13 -13.67 19.43
C ALA A 290 5.35 -14.99 19.59
N SER A 291 5.59 -15.74 20.67
CA SER A 291 4.98 -17.06 20.87
C SER A 291 4.40 -17.24 22.28
N LYS A 292 4.06 -16.15 22.98
CA LYS A 292 3.64 -16.17 24.40
C LYS A 292 2.55 -17.20 24.69
N PHE A 293 1.58 -17.34 23.79
CA PHE A 293 0.44 -18.24 23.93
C PHE A 293 0.67 -19.63 23.35
N MET A 294 1.84 -19.95 22.79
CA MET A 294 2.11 -21.24 22.16
C MET A 294 2.99 -22.15 23.02
N LYS A 295 3.03 -21.93 24.35
CA LYS A 295 4.10 -22.50 25.20
C LYS A 295 3.65 -23.65 26.08
N SER A 296 2.39 -23.67 26.51
CA SER A 296 1.91 -24.65 27.47
C SER A 296 0.68 -25.40 26.97
N ASP A 297 0.48 -26.60 27.52
CA ASP A 297 -0.74 -27.39 27.31
C ASP A 297 -1.99 -26.62 27.77
N ALA A 298 -1.86 -25.78 28.81
CA ALA A 298 -2.93 -24.90 29.26
C ALA A 298 -3.32 -23.87 28.19
N ASP A 299 -2.34 -23.25 27.52
CA ASP A 299 -2.63 -22.32 26.41
C ASP A 299 -3.29 -23.05 25.23
N TRP A 300 -2.98 -24.33 25.04
CA TRP A 300 -3.61 -25.17 24.02
C TRP A 300 -5.08 -25.41 24.35
N ASP A 301 -5.39 -25.81 25.58
CA ASP A 301 -6.76 -26.04 26.01
C ASP A 301 -7.58 -24.74 25.94
N THR A 302 -7.01 -23.60 26.37
CA THR A 302 -7.65 -22.28 26.23
C THR A 302 -7.95 -21.91 24.77
N ARG A 303 -7.04 -22.22 23.82
CA ARG A 303 -7.32 -22.00 22.40
C ARG A 303 -8.51 -22.83 21.91
N ILE A 304 -8.59 -24.09 22.32
CA ILE A 304 -9.69 -24.97 21.93
C ILE A 304 -11.01 -24.47 22.50
N GLU A 305 -11.02 -24.03 23.77
CA GLU A 305 -12.20 -23.42 24.41
C GLU A 305 -12.67 -22.16 23.67
N ILE A 306 -11.76 -21.25 23.30
CA ILE A 306 -12.10 -20.06 22.51
C ILE A 306 -12.61 -20.46 21.12
N MET A 307 -11.97 -21.43 20.45
CA MET A 307 -12.43 -21.92 19.15
C MET A 307 -13.85 -22.51 19.21
N GLN A 308 -14.16 -23.25 20.28
CA GLN A 308 -15.51 -23.78 20.52
C GLN A 308 -16.51 -22.66 20.76
N GLY A 309 -16.16 -21.67 21.58
CA GLY A 309 -17.02 -20.50 21.81
C GLY A 309 -17.30 -19.71 20.52
N VAL A 310 -16.33 -19.61 19.60
CA VAL A 310 -16.55 -19.01 18.27
C VAL A 310 -17.52 -19.84 17.43
N GLU A 311 -17.43 -21.16 17.47
CA GLU A 311 -18.29 -22.07 16.70
C GLU A 311 -19.73 -22.10 17.24
N GLU A 312 -19.90 -21.96 18.55
CA GLU A 312 -21.19 -21.95 19.25
C GLU A 312 -21.84 -20.55 19.33
N ASP A 313 -21.28 -19.54 18.64
CA ASP A 313 -21.75 -18.14 18.67
C ASP A 313 -21.87 -17.56 20.10
N MET A 314 -20.98 -18.00 20.99
CA MET A 314 -20.90 -17.45 22.35
C MET A 314 -20.37 -16.01 22.31
N GLU A 315 -20.87 -15.16 23.21
CA GLU A 315 -20.30 -13.83 23.43
C GLU A 315 -18.89 -13.96 24.04
N LEU A 316 -17.89 -14.02 23.17
CA LEU A 316 -16.48 -14.02 23.55
C LEU A 316 -15.99 -12.60 23.82
N HIS A 317 -15.04 -12.48 24.74
CA HIS A 317 -14.37 -11.21 24.95
C HIS A 317 -13.48 -10.88 23.75
N MET A 318 -13.42 -9.61 23.36
CA MET A 318 -12.57 -9.14 22.25
C MET A 318 -11.10 -9.55 22.40
N GLU A 319 -10.60 -9.66 23.64
CA GLU A 319 -9.24 -10.10 23.94
C GLU A 319 -9.00 -11.57 23.58
N GLU A 320 -9.99 -12.43 23.77
CA GLU A 320 -9.92 -13.86 23.46
C GLU A 320 -9.86 -14.09 21.95
N VAL A 321 -10.69 -13.34 21.20
CA VAL A 321 -10.69 -13.35 19.74
C VAL A 321 -9.35 -12.88 19.20
N ALA A 322 -8.83 -11.74 19.70
CA ALA A 322 -7.53 -11.21 19.28
C ALA A 322 -6.37 -12.18 19.59
N MET A 323 -6.42 -12.88 20.73
CA MET A 323 -5.44 -13.91 21.09
C MET A 323 -5.48 -15.10 20.13
N LEU A 324 -6.68 -15.56 19.73
CA LEU A 324 -6.85 -16.62 18.75
C LEU A 324 -6.32 -16.19 17.38
N GLU A 325 -6.68 -14.99 16.90
CA GLU A 325 -6.20 -14.44 15.62
C GLU A 325 -4.68 -14.33 15.60
N TYR A 326 -4.07 -13.83 16.68
CA TYR A 326 -2.62 -13.76 16.81
C TYR A 326 -1.97 -15.14 16.74
N SER A 327 -2.54 -16.11 17.46
CA SER A 327 -2.05 -17.48 17.44
C SER A 327 -2.10 -18.08 16.03
N LEU A 328 -3.20 -17.88 15.29
CA LEU A 328 -3.32 -18.33 13.91
C LEU A 328 -2.31 -17.64 12.99
N ALA A 329 -2.08 -16.33 13.17
CA ALA A 329 -1.08 -15.59 12.38
C ALA A 329 0.34 -16.10 12.63
N VAL A 330 0.68 -16.50 13.87
CA VAL A 330 1.95 -17.18 14.19
C VAL A 330 2.06 -18.51 13.44
N ILE A 331 1.02 -19.35 13.46
CA ILE A 331 1.04 -20.64 12.76
C ILE A 331 1.25 -20.44 11.26
N ARG A 332 0.52 -19.50 10.66
CA ARG A 332 0.67 -19.17 9.23
C ARG A 332 2.06 -18.64 8.90
N LEU A 333 2.63 -17.78 9.75
CA LEU A 333 3.99 -17.29 9.55
C LEU A 333 5.01 -18.43 9.60
N LEU A 334 4.89 -19.34 10.57
CA LEU A 334 5.77 -20.51 10.70
C LEU A 334 5.62 -21.46 9.51
N SER A 335 4.40 -21.71 9.04
CA SER A 335 4.16 -22.59 7.88
C SER A 335 4.80 -22.03 6.62
N VAL A 336 4.62 -20.73 6.36
CA VAL A 336 5.28 -20.04 5.23
C VAL A 336 6.80 -20.08 5.36
N CYS A 337 7.36 -20.04 6.57
CA CYS A 337 8.80 -20.19 6.79
C CYS A 337 9.36 -21.60 6.54
N CYS A 338 8.49 -22.62 6.56
CA CYS A 338 8.84 -24.01 6.27
C CYS A 338 8.75 -24.35 4.76
N GLU A 339 8.11 -23.50 3.95
CA GLU A 339 8.03 -23.71 2.50
C GLU A 339 9.43 -23.75 1.86
N GLY A 340 9.61 -24.65 0.87
CA GLY A 340 10.84 -24.67 0.06
C GLY A 340 12.00 -25.50 0.64
N LYS A 341 11.72 -26.44 1.56
CA LYS A 341 12.70 -27.35 2.21
C LYS A 341 13.66 -26.62 3.14
N ASN A 342 13.12 -26.03 4.21
CA ASN A 342 13.90 -25.37 5.25
C ASN A 342 13.88 -26.22 6.54
N PRO A 343 14.73 -27.27 6.65
CA PRO A 343 14.64 -28.23 7.75
C PRO A 343 14.90 -27.60 9.12
N ALA A 344 15.70 -26.53 9.18
CA ALA A 344 15.92 -25.79 10.42
C ALA A 344 14.64 -25.07 10.90
N ALA A 345 13.86 -24.52 9.96
CA ALA A 345 12.56 -23.93 10.27
C ALA A 345 11.52 -24.99 10.65
N GLU A 346 11.50 -26.12 9.93
CA GLU A 346 10.59 -27.24 10.22
C GLU A 346 10.80 -27.81 11.63
N VAL A 347 12.05 -28.10 12.01
CA VAL A 347 12.39 -28.59 13.36
C VAL A 347 11.98 -27.58 14.44
N TYR A 348 12.14 -26.29 14.17
CA TYR A 348 11.78 -25.25 15.12
C TYR A 348 10.26 -25.08 15.23
N ALA A 349 9.54 -25.06 14.11
CA ALA A 349 8.07 -24.96 14.08
C ALA A 349 7.41 -26.15 14.79
N ALA A 350 7.96 -27.35 14.65
CA ALA A 350 7.50 -28.57 15.33
C ALA A 350 7.56 -28.50 16.87
N ARG A 351 8.26 -27.51 17.45
CA ARG A 351 8.29 -27.28 18.90
C ARG A 351 7.04 -26.56 19.42
N TYR A 352 6.31 -25.85 18.56
CA TYR A 352 5.09 -25.10 18.93
C TYR A 352 3.82 -25.83 18.52
N LEU A 353 3.90 -26.65 17.48
CA LEU A 353 2.80 -27.46 16.99
C LEU A 353 3.33 -28.88 16.76
N SER A 354 3.13 -29.75 17.75
CA SER A 354 3.42 -31.16 17.52
C SER A 354 2.32 -31.76 16.62
N LEU A 355 2.69 -32.75 15.81
CA LEU A 355 1.73 -33.48 14.97
C LEU A 355 0.57 -34.05 15.80
N LYS A 356 0.85 -34.46 17.04
CA LYS A 356 -0.16 -34.97 17.97
C LYS A 356 -1.18 -33.89 18.33
N ASP A 357 -0.73 -32.66 18.58
CA ASP A 357 -1.60 -31.54 18.96
C ASP A 357 -2.43 -31.08 17.76
N THR A 358 -1.81 -31.00 16.57
CA THR A 358 -2.53 -30.71 15.32
C THR A 358 -3.64 -31.72 15.05
N ILE A 359 -3.35 -33.03 15.15
CA ILE A 359 -4.36 -34.08 14.97
C ILE A 359 -5.43 -34.01 16.07
N LYS A 360 -5.04 -33.77 17.33
CA LYS A 360 -6.00 -33.62 18.44
C LYS A 360 -6.95 -32.45 18.17
N GLY A 361 -6.45 -31.31 17.71
CA GLY A 361 -7.26 -30.15 17.35
C GLY A 361 -8.22 -30.43 16.19
N ILE A 362 -7.74 -31.07 15.12
CA ILE A 362 -8.59 -31.47 13.98
C ILE A 362 -9.69 -32.43 14.42
N VAL A 363 -9.34 -33.49 15.17
CA VAL A 363 -10.28 -34.50 15.62
C VAL A 363 -11.31 -33.90 16.57
N GLN A 364 -10.90 -33.03 17.49
CA GLN A 364 -11.83 -32.32 18.36
C GLN A 364 -12.81 -31.50 17.50
N LEU A 365 -12.33 -30.67 16.58
CA LEU A 365 -13.17 -29.86 15.69
C LEU A 365 -14.07 -30.69 14.74
N GLU A 366 -13.65 -31.87 14.30
CA GLU A 366 -14.47 -32.76 13.46
C GLU A 366 -15.56 -33.48 14.26
N VAL A 367 -15.25 -33.93 15.47
CA VAL A 367 -16.23 -34.58 16.37
C VAL A 367 -17.36 -33.61 16.73
N PHE A 368 -17.06 -32.32 16.91
CA PHE A 368 -18.07 -31.29 17.19
C PHE A 368 -18.93 -30.94 15.97
N SER A 369 -18.34 -30.81 14.77
CA SER A 369 -19.11 -30.48 13.56
C SER A 369 -20.11 -31.54 13.08
N ASN A 370 -19.99 -32.77 13.57
CA ASN A 370 -20.95 -33.86 13.31
C ASN A 370 -22.10 -33.90 14.35
N GLY A 371 -22.13 -32.97 15.31
CA GLY A 371 -23.06 -32.94 16.44
C GLY A 371 -24.40 -32.25 16.18
N GLU A 372 -24.45 -31.09 15.52
CA GLU A 372 -25.69 -30.37 15.22
C GLU A 372 -25.45 -29.32 14.12
N VAL A 373 -26.33 -29.29 13.11
CA VAL A 373 -26.27 -28.33 12.00
C VAL A 373 -26.86 -27.00 12.50
N ALA A 374 -26.00 -26.05 12.86
CA ALA A 374 -26.42 -24.66 13.03
C ALA A 374 -26.39 -23.94 11.68
N GLU A 375 -27.59 -23.71 11.12
CA GLU A 375 -27.79 -22.79 10.00
C GLU A 375 -27.49 -21.36 10.45
N GLY A 376 -26.48 -20.74 9.81
CA GLY A 376 -26.32 -19.29 9.79
C GLY A 376 -25.21 -18.74 10.69
N VAL A 377 -23.95 -19.05 10.39
CA VAL A 377 -22.78 -18.33 10.92
C VAL A 377 -21.77 -18.10 9.79
N GLU A 378 -20.94 -17.06 9.87
CA GLU A 378 -19.82 -16.82 8.96
C GLU A 378 -18.85 -18.02 8.93
N VAL A 379 -19.16 -18.97 8.04
CA VAL A 379 -18.37 -20.15 7.66
C VAL A 379 -16.88 -19.82 7.44
N ALA A 380 -16.54 -18.56 7.18
CA ALA A 380 -15.18 -18.08 6.94
C ALA A 380 -14.21 -18.27 8.13
N MET A 381 -14.62 -18.05 9.40
CA MET A 381 -13.69 -18.20 10.54
C MET A 381 -13.48 -19.68 10.91
N SER A 382 -14.55 -20.48 11.02
CA SER A 382 -14.44 -21.93 11.28
C SER A 382 -13.67 -22.66 10.15
N CYS A 383 -13.91 -22.30 8.88
CA CYS A 383 -13.10 -22.82 7.75
C CYS A 383 -11.66 -22.29 7.75
N ARG A 384 -11.39 -21.06 8.20
CA ARG A 384 -10.02 -20.53 8.34
C ARG A 384 -9.24 -21.24 9.43
N VAL A 385 -9.89 -21.66 10.52
CA VAL A 385 -9.26 -22.43 11.61
C VAL A 385 -8.98 -23.85 11.13
N LYS A 386 -9.96 -24.55 10.54
CA LYS A 386 -9.75 -25.88 9.94
C LYS A 386 -8.66 -25.87 8.87
N GLY A 387 -8.65 -24.87 7.97
CA GLY A 387 -7.66 -24.74 6.90
C GLY A 387 -6.27 -24.22 7.32
N VAL A 388 -6.05 -23.90 8.59
CA VAL A 388 -4.70 -23.60 9.14
C VAL A 388 -4.06 -24.85 9.75
N TYR A 389 -4.87 -25.81 10.19
CA TYR A 389 -4.40 -27.10 10.73
C TYR A 389 -4.38 -28.22 9.67
N ILE A 390 -5.14 -28.09 8.58
CA ILE A 390 -5.09 -28.91 7.36
C ILE A 390 -4.18 -28.22 6.35
#